data_AF-A0A2W6HXC4-F1
#
_entry.id   AF-A0A2W6HXC4-F1
#
_cell.length_a   1.000
_cell.length_b   1.000
_cell.length_c   1.000
_cell.angle_alpha   90.00
_cell.angle_beta   90.00
_cell.angle_gamma   90.00
#
_symmetry.space_group_name_H-M   'P 1'
#
loop_
_entity.id
_entity.type
_entity.pdbx_description
1 polymer ?
#
loop_
_entity_poly.entity_id
_entity_poly.type
_entity_poly.pdbx_seq_one_letter_code
_entity_poly.pdbx_strand_id
1 'polypeptide(L)' 'MSRVIYSILDWVCDQIRGYEAAHGNKPDQILVTPEQAIGLLYAAWKGTSAASVDPVELVRQGGVFVLGVPLKLFEVGHGR' A
#
# COMPACT_ATOMS: atom_id res chain seq x y z
N MET A 1 -10.87 -5.35 25.26
CA MET A 1 -11.13 -4.16 24.43
C MET A 1 -9.99 -4.02 23.44
N SER A 2 -10.34 -4.02 22.15
CA SER A 2 -9.48 -4.13 20.98
C SER A 2 -8.35 -3.09 20.97
N ARG A 3 -7.13 -3.53 21.23
CA ARG A 3 -5.91 -2.74 21.06
C ARG A 3 -5.07 -3.53 20.06
N VAL A 4 -4.73 -2.90 18.94
CA VAL A 4 -3.90 -3.43 17.85
C VAL A 4 -4.64 -4.28 16.80
N ILE A 5 -5.65 -3.71 16.16
CA ILE A 5 -5.82 -3.92 14.70
C ILE A 5 -5.62 -2.55 14.07
N TYR A 6 -4.39 -2.02 14.19
CA TYR A 6 -4.00 -0.90 13.34
C TYR A 6 -3.69 -1.51 11.98
N SER A 7 -4.55 -1.23 11.00
CA SER A 7 -4.43 -1.87 9.71
C SER A 7 -3.23 -1.32 8.96
N ILE A 8 -2.64 -2.11 8.06
CA ILE A 8 -1.58 -1.62 7.17
C ILE A 8 -2.05 -0.42 6.33
N LEU A 9 -3.35 -0.31 6.08
CA LEU A 9 -3.96 0.84 5.42
C LEU A 9 -3.87 2.12 6.25
N ASP A 10 -4.14 2.03 7.56
CA ASP A 10 -3.99 3.17 8.47
C ASP A 10 -2.53 3.64 8.50
N TRP A 11 -1.59 2.69 8.56
CA TRP A 11 -0.16 2.98 8.51
C TRP A 11 0.23 3.74 7.23
N VAL A 12 -0.17 3.26 6.06
CA VAL A 12 0.14 3.94 4.79
C VAL A 12 -0.48 5.34 4.73
N CYS A 13 -1.73 5.49 5.19
CA CYS A 13 -2.37 6.81 5.25
C CYS A 13 -1.57 7.79 6.11
N ASP A 14 -1.07 7.34 7.26
CA ASP A 14 -0.30 8.19 8.16
C ASP A 14 1.10 8.49 7.62
N GLN A 15 1.73 7.57 6.88
CA GLN A 15 2.98 7.87 6.16
C GLN A 15 2.78 8.97 5.11
N ILE A 16 1.70 8.88 4.31
CA ILE A 16 1.40 9.88 3.28
C ILE A 16 1.14 11.26 3.92
N ARG A 17 0.31 11.30 4.97
CA ARG A 17 0.00 12.54 5.69
C ARG A 17 1.23 13.13 6.37
N GLY A 18 2.07 12.29 6.97
CA GLY A 18 3.32 12.72 7.60
C GLY A 18 4.29 13.32 6.59
N TYR A 19 4.42 12.70 5.41
CA TYR A 19 5.21 13.25 4.32
C TYR A 19 4.66 14.60 3.84
N GLU A 20 3.35 14.68 3.58
CA GLU A 20 2.68 15.90 3.11
C GLU A 20 2.81 17.06 4.11
N ALA A 21 2.68 16.79 5.40
CA ALA A 21 2.89 17.78 6.44
C ALA A 21 4.34 18.31 6.48
N ALA A 22 5.32 17.48 6.14
CA ALA A 22 6.74 17.84 6.17
C ALA A 22 7.23 18.54 4.88
N HIS A 23 6.63 18.24 3.72
CA HIS A 23 7.13 18.69 2.41
C HIS A 23 6.17 19.63 1.67
N GLY A 24 4.92 19.75 2.12
CA GLY A 24 3.89 20.57 1.48
C GLY A 24 3.29 19.96 0.20
N ASN A 25 3.62 18.71 -0.11
CA ASN A 25 3.08 17.93 -1.22
C ASN A 25 3.01 16.43 -0.86
N LYS A 26 2.22 15.67 -1.62
CA LYS A 26 2.18 14.22 -1.46
C LYS A 26 3.45 13.57 -2.02
N PRO A 27 3.88 12.41 -1.47
CA PRO A 27 4.96 11.65 -2.07
C PRO A 27 4.57 11.16 -3.46
N ASP A 28 5.55 11.05 -4.37
CA ASP A 28 5.30 10.58 -5.75
C ASP A 28 4.84 9.11 -5.80
N GLN A 29 5.29 8.30 -4.84
CA GLN A 29 4.92 6.89 -4.69
C GLN A 29 5.20 6.39 -3.27
N ILE A 30 4.53 5.32 -2.85
CA ILE A 30 4.84 4.58 -1.62
C ILE A 30 5.41 3.22 -1.99
N LEU A 31 6.57 2.90 -1.43
CA LEU A 31 7.20 1.60 -1.57
C LEU A 31 6.62 0.63 -0.55
N VAL A 32 6.18 -0.54 -1.00
CA VAL A 32 5.59 -1.59 -0.14
C VAL A 32 6.24 -2.94 -0.43
N THR A 33 6.37 -3.79 0.60
CA THR A 33 6.73 -5.20 0.37
C THR A 33 5.54 -5.96 -0.23
N PRO A 34 5.76 -7.15 -0.83
CA PRO A 34 4.67 -8.01 -1.28
C PRO A 34 3.64 -8.32 -0.20
N GLU A 35 4.07 -8.57 1.04
CA GLU A 35 3.17 -8.85 2.16
C GLU A 35 2.33 -7.63 2.53
N GLN A 36 2.93 -6.43 2.51
CA GLN A 36 2.21 -5.18 2.73
C GLN A 36 1.20 -4.90 1.61
N ALA A 37 1.57 -5.16 0.34
CA ALA A 37 0.65 -5.06 -0.79
C ALA A 37 -0.57 -5.97 -0.59
N ILE A 38 -0.34 -7.24 -0.26
CA ILE A 38 -1.41 -8.20 0.03
C ILE A 38 -2.31 -7.67 1.17
N GLY A 39 -1.72 -7.27 2.30
CA GLY A 39 -2.46 -6.75 3.45
C GLY A 39 -3.29 -5.49 3.12
N LEU A 40 -2.75 -4.59 2.30
CA LEU A 40 -3.42 -3.36 1.87
C LEU A 40 -4.64 -3.66 1.00
N LEU A 41 -4.50 -4.55 0.02
CA LEU A 41 -5.61 -4.94 -0.84
C LEU A 41 -6.68 -5.70 -0.04
N TYR A 42 -6.31 -6.60 0.88
CA TYR A 42 -7.30 -7.24 1.77
C TYR A 42 -8.04 -6.23 2.67
N ALA A 43 -7.36 -5.19 3.15
CA ALA A 43 -7.98 -4.13 3.93
C ALA A 43 -8.93 -3.27 3.09
N ALA A 44 -8.57 -2.98 1.83
CA ALA A 44 -9.37 -2.18 0.91
C ALA A 44 -10.55 -2.97 0.29
N TRP A 45 -10.43 -4.29 0.13
CA TRP A 45 -11.39 -5.14 -0.59
C TRP A 45 -12.35 -5.94 0.29
N LYS A 46 -12.57 -5.56 1.55
CA LYS A 46 -13.65 -6.16 2.37
C LYS A 46 -15.03 -5.99 1.69
N GLY A 47 -15.41 -6.95 0.83
CA GLY A 47 -16.72 -7.00 0.19
C GLY A 47 -16.76 -7.36 -1.30
N THR A 48 -15.63 -7.36 -2.02
CA THR A 48 -15.61 -7.73 -3.45
C THR A 48 -15.02 -9.11 -3.65
N SER A 49 -15.68 -9.96 -4.44
CA SER A 49 -15.18 -11.27 -4.86
C SER A 49 -13.99 -11.12 -5.82
N ALA A 50 -12.87 -10.57 -5.34
CA ALA A 50 -11.64 -10.36 -6.11
C ALA A 50 -10.81 -11.65 -6.21
N ALA A 51 -11.47 -12.81 -6.30
CA ALA A 51 -10.83 -14.12 -6.23
C ALA A 51 -9.92 -14.45 -7.43
N SER A 52 -9.81 -13.57 -8.43
CA SER A 52 -9.09 -13.84 -9.67
C SER A 52 -7.82 -13.02 -9.89
N VAL A 53 -7.53 -12.01 -9.06
CA VAL A 53 -6.37 -11.13 -9.32
C VAL A 53 -5.41 -11.13 -8.14
N ASP A 54 -4.16 -11.51 -8.40
CA ASP A 54 -3.07 -11.46 -7.43
C ASP A 54 -2.80 -10.00 -7.03
N PRO A 55 -2.92 -9.65 -5.73
CA PRO A 55 -2.62 -8.32 -5.22
C PRO A 55 -1.23 -7.80 -5.59
N VAL A 56 -0.23 -8.68 -5.63
CA VAL A 56 1.15 -8.33 -5.96
C VAL A 56 1.24 -7.92 -7.42
N GLU A 57 0.57 -8.64 -8.32
CA GLU A 57 0.54 -8.32 -9.75
C GLU A 57 -0.18 -7.00 -10.04
N LEU A 58 -1.24 -6.67 -9.29
CA LEU A 58 -1.89 -5.36 -9.44
C LEU A 58 -0.98 -4.19 -9.08
N VAL A 59 -0.19 -4.34 -8.02
CA VAL A 59 0.80 -3.33 -7.65
C VAL A 59 1.91 -3.26 -8.70
N ARG A 60 2.37 -4.39 -9.26
CA ARG A 60 3.35 -4.41 -10.38
C ARG A 60 2.83 -3.69 -11.62
N GLN A 61 1.55 -3.84 -11.93
CA GLN A 61 0.90 -3.17 -13.06
C GLN A 61 0.71 -1.66 -12.84
N GLY A 62 0.96 -1.15 -11.63
CA GLY A 62 0.85 0.28 -11.30
C GLY A 62 -0.59 0.78 -11.15
N GLY A 63 -1.56 -0.12 -10.96
CA GLY A 63 -2.99 0.23 -10.90
C GLY A 63 -3.49 0.57 -9.49
N VAL A 64 -2.65 0.53 -8.47
CA VAL A 64 -3.06 0.64 -7.06
C VAL A 64 -2.61 1.96 -6.46
N PHE A 65 -3.56 2.68 -5.86
CA PHE A 65 -3.34 4.00 -5.28
C PHE A 65 -3.92 4.08 -3.86
N VAL A 66 -3.24 4.79 -2.97
CA VAL A 66 -3.74 5.17 -1.65
C VAL A 66 -3.70 6.69 -1.54
N LEU A 67 -4.84 7.33 -1.29
CA LEU A 67 -4.97 8.80 -1.22
C LEU A 67 -4.45 9.55 -2.47
N GLY A 68 -4.49 8.90 -3.64
CA GLY A 68 -3.97 9.43 -4.90
C GLY A 68 -2.46 9.21 -5.10
N VAL A 69 -1.77 8.55 -4.18
CA VAL A 69 -0.36 8.17 -4.30
C VAL A 69 -0.25 6.74 -4.81
N PRO A 70 0.51 6.46 -5.89
CA PRO A 70 0.69 5.11 -6.40
C PRO A 70 1.50 4.23 -5.43
N LEU A 71 1.13 2.95 -5.35
CA LEU A 71 1.93 1.93 -4.69
C LEU A 71 2.93 1.33 -5.67
N LYS A 72 4.15 1.04 -5.20
CA LYS A 72 5.18 0.34 -5.95
C LYS A 72 5.81 -0.74 -5.10
N LEU A 73 6.06 -1.91 -5.67
CA LEU A 73 6.76 -2.96 -4.95
C LEU A 73 8.21 -2.54 -4.68
N PHE A 74 8.63 -2.71 -3.44
CA PHE A 74 10.02 -2.62 -3.08
C PHE A 74 10.73 -3.91 -3.53
N GLU A 75 11.45 -3.83 -4.64
CA GLU A 75 12.34 -4.90 -5.09
C GLU A 75 13.71 -4.67 -4.45
N VAL A 76 14.03 -5.43 -3.41
CA VAL A 76 15.43 -5.57 -3.00
C VAL A 76 16.10 -6.29 -4.15
N GLY A 77 16.88 -5.57 -4.94
CA GLY A 77 17.77 -6.18 -5.91
C GLY A 77 18.61 -7.21 -5.16
N HIS A 78 18.28 -8.49 -5.32
CA HIS A 78 19.23 -9.54 -4.99
C HIS A 78 20.35 -9.32 -6.00
N GLY A 79 21.41 -8.66 -5.56
CA GLY A 79 22.64 -8.56 -6.33
C GLY A 79 22.99 -9.96 -6.81
N ARG A 80 23.01 -10.12 -8.13
CA ARG A 80 23.64 -11.28 -8.76
C ARG A 80 25.14 -11.22 -8.54
#